data_AF-A0AA43D8S4-F1
#
_entry.id   AF-A0AA43D8S4-F1
#
_cell.length_a   1.000
_cell.length_b   1.000
_cell.length_c   1.000
_cell.angle_alpha   90.00
_cell.angle_beta   90.00
_cell.angle_gamma   90.00
#
_symmetry.space_group_name_H-M   'P 1'
#
loop_
_entity.id
_entity.type
_entity.pdbx_description
1 polymer ?
#
loop_
_entity_poly.entity_id
_entity_poly.type
_entity_poly.pdbx_seq_one_letter_code
_entity_poly.pdbx_strand_id
1 'polypeptide(L)' 'MRYFLILFPLLFIGSCDQKQNKKERVWIATAPAGMEYASINHHGTTVIPNGRLLTPAGKQIRVAPHPFGLAL' A
#
# COMPACT_ATOMS: atom_id res chain seq x y z
N MET A 1 13.82 -32.21 50.74
CA MET A 1 12.77 -31.24 51.12
C MET A 1 13.23 -29.77 51.14
N ARG A 2 14.54 -29.44 51.12
CA ARG A 2 15.00 -28.03 51.15
C ARG A 2 15.02 -27.33 49.77
N TYR A 3 15.22 -28.07 48.68
CA TYR A 3 15.26 -27.53 47.31
C TYR A 3 13.88 -27.21 46.72
N PHE A 4 12.81 -27.83 47.24
CA PHE A 4 11.44 -27.61 46.75
C PHE A 4 10.93 -26.20 47.05
N LEU A 5 11.34 -25.61 48.18
CA LEU A 5 11.02 -24.23 48.56
C LEU A 5 11.73 -23.16 47.72
N ILE A 6 12.82 -23.52 47.02
CA ILE A 6 13.58 -22.61 46.16
C ILE A 6 13.10 -22.71 44.70
N LEU A 7 12.59 -23.87 44.27
CA LEU A 7 12.10 -24.10 42.91
C LEU A 7 10.78 -23.36 42.61
N PHE A 8 9.93 -23.17 43.63
CA PHE A 8 8.62 -22.55 43.49
C PHE A 8 8.66 -21.03 43.16
N PRO A 9 9.47 -20.18 43.82
CA PRO A 9 9.56 -18.77 43.46
C PRO A 9 10.27 -18.54 42.12
N LEU A 10 11.15 -19.44 41.67
CA LEU A 10 11.85 -19.31 40.38
C LEU A 10 10.89 -19.45 39.18
N LEU A 11 9.78 -20.16 39.36
CA LEU A 11 8.78 -20.41 38.33
C LEU A 11 7.84 -19.21 38.11
N PHE A 12 7.70 -18.33 39.12
CA PHE A 12 6.81 -17.16 39.04
C PHE A 12 7.42 -15.95 38.31
N ILE A 13 8.75 -15.85 38.23
CA ILE A 13 9.45 -14.71 37.60
C ILE A 13 9.47 -14.85 36.06
N GLY A 14 9.23 -16.06 35.54
CA GLY A 14 9.16 -16.33 34.09
C GLY A 14 7.82 -15.97 33.43
N SER A 15 6.78 -15.62 34.21
CA SER A 15 5.43 -15.37 33.70
C SER A 15 5.16 -13.89 33.39
N CYS A 16 6.20 -13.12 33.10
CA CYS A 16 6.05 -11.77 32.57
C CYS A 16 5.95 -11.87 31.04
N ASP A 17 4.73 -12.07 30.53
CA ASP A 17 4.45 -11.90 29.10
C ASP A 17 4.52 -10.40 28.81
N GLN A 18 5.73 -9.90 28.55
CA GLN A 18 5.95 -8.55 28.07
C GLN A 18 5.38 -8.51 26.65
N LYS A 19 4.06 -8.30 26.58
CA LYS A 19 3.30 -7.99 25.38
C LYS A 19 3.92 -6.73 24.82
N GLN A 20 4.96 -6.92 24.01
CA GLN A 20 5.68 -5.83 23.40
C GLN A 20 4.63 -4.96 22.72
N ASN A 21 4.70 -3.66 22.98
CA ASN A 21 3.93 -2.66 22.27
C ASN A 21 4.22 -2.82 20.78
N LYS A 22 3.51 -3.76 20.15
CA LYS A 22 3.50 -3.97 18.72
C LYS A 22 2.77 -2.75 18.23
N LYS A 23 3.50 -1.65 18.03
CA LYS A 23 3.02 -0.44 17.36
C LYS A 23 2.27 -0.97 16.15
N GLU A 24 0.95 -0.92 16.23
CA GLU A 24 0.08 -1.40 15.19
C GLU A 24 0.49 -0.59 13.98
N ARG A 25 1.14 -1.24 13.01
CA ARG A 25 1.67 -0.52 11.86
C ARG A 25 0.46 -0.06 11.07
N VAL A 26 0.07 1.19 11.28
CA VAL A 26 -0.98 1.84 10.49
C VAL A 26 -0.52 1.77 9.05
N TRP A 27 -1.24 0.99 8.24
CA TRP A 27 -0.98 0.91 6.82
C TRP A 27 -1.56 2.15 6.16
N ILE A 28 -0.70 2.96 5.54
CA ILE A 28 -1.10 4.15 4.81
C ILE A 28 -1.08 3.79 3.33
N ALA A 29 -2.26 3.82 2.70
CA ALA A 29 -2.36 3.70 1.25
C ALA A 29 -1.78 4.96 0.60
N THR A 30 -0.96 4.79 -0.42
CA THR A 30 -0.43 5.88 -1.24
C THR A 30 -0.80 5.69 -2.70
N ALA A 31 -0.82 6.78 -3.46
CA ALA A 31 -1.11 6.72 -4.88
C ALA A 31 0.03 6.00 -5.64
N PRO A 32 -0.28 5.23 -6.70
CA PRO A 32 0.73 4.51 -7.49
C PRO A 32 1.84 5.39 -8.08
N ALA A 33 1.54 6.66 -8.39
CA ALA A 33 2.50 7.60 -8.97
C ALA A 33 3.43 8.28 -7.93
N GLY A 34 3.28 7.98 -6.64
CA GLY A 34 4.14 8.54 -5.60
C GLY A 34 4.15 10.08 -5.60
N MET A 35 5.31 10.66 -5.91
CA MET A 35 5.56 12.11 -5.91
C MET A 35 5.54 12.72 -7.33
N GLU A 36 5.20 11.94 -8.36
CA GLU A 36 5.15 12.43 -9.74
C GLU A 36 3.99 13.41 -9.96
N TYR A 37 4.25 14.42 -10.80
CA TYR A 37 3.21 15.37 -11.21
C TYR A 37 2.31 14.78 -12.29
N ALA A 38 1.07 15.30 -12.35
CA ALA A 38 0.16 14.99 -13.43
C ALA A 38 0.80 15.33 -14.79
N SER A 39 0.86 14.35 -15.68
CA SER A 39 1.50 14.47 -16.97
C SER A 39 0.82 13.56 -17.99
N ILE A 40 0.70 14.04 -19.23
CA ILE A 40 0.07 13.30 -20.33
C ILE A 40 1.17 12.75 -21.24
N ASN A 41 1.24 11.43 -21.33
CA ASN A 41 2.08 10.72 -22.29
C ASN A 41 1.21 9.83 -23.19
N HIS A 42 1.06 10.22 -24.45
CA HIS A 42 0.23 9.49 -25.42
C HIS A 42 0.84 8.17 -25.91
N HIS A 43 2.14 7.97 -25.72
CA HIS A 43 2.87 6.77 -26.18
C HIS A 43 3.28 5.85 -25.02
N GLY A 44 2.90 6.19 -23.79
CA GLY A 44 3.34 5.47 -22.60
C GLY A 44 2.40 5.69 -21.42
N THR A 45 2.96 5.70 -20.22
CA THR A 45 2.19 5.86 -18.98
C THR A 45 1.90 7.32 -18.69
N THR A 46 0.62 7.65 -18.53
CA THR A 46 0.11 8.95 -18.09
C THR A 46 -0.13 8.93 -16.59
N VAL A 47 0.32 9.97 -15.88
CA VAL A 47 -0.06 10.22 -14.47
C VAL A 47 -1.26 11.15 -14.48
N ILE A 48 -2.41 10.67 -14.02
CA ILE A 48 -3.62 11.51 -13.92
C ILE A 48 -3.66 12.27 -12.58
N PRO A 49 -4.47 13.34 -12.43
CA PRO A 49 -4.48 14.17 -11.21
C PRO A 49 -4.70 13.42 -9.88
N ASN A 50 -5.31 12.24 -9.92
CA ASN A 50 -5.50 11.39 -8.74
C ASN A 50 -4.29 10.48 -8.42
N GLY A 51 -3.14 10.66 -9.08
CA GLY A 51 -1.92 9.87 -8.90
C GLY A 51 -2.02 8.42 -9.40
N ARG A 52 -3.01 8.11 -10.25
CA ARG A 52 -3.10 6.81 -10.93
C ARG A 52 -2.25 6.82 -12.19
N LEU A 53 -1.69 5.65 -12.49
CA LEU A 53 -0.95 5.37 -13.71
C LEU A 53 -1.91 4.79 -14.75
N LEU A 54 -1.91 5.38 -15.95
CA LEU A 54 -2.70 4.92 -17.09
C LEU A 54 -1.76 4.61 -18.26
N THR A 55 -1.67 3.34 -18.62
CA THR A 55 -0.85 2.86 -19.73
C THR A 55 -1.76 2.20 -20.76
N PRO A 56 -1.72 2.60 -22.04
CA PRO A 56 -2.48 1.94 -23.09
C PRO A 56 -2.06 0.47 -23.21
N ALA A 57 -3.02 -0.46 -23.21
CA ALA A 57 -2.76 -1.86 -23.51
C ALA A 57 -2.48 -2.11 -25.02
N GLY A 58 -2.67 -1.09 -25.85
CA GLY A 58 -2.50 -1.14 -27.30
C GLY A 58 -2.48 0.25 -27.91
N LYS A 59 -2.77 0.35 -29.22
CA LYS A 59 -2.76 1.64 -29.94
C LYS A 59 -3.96 2.49 -29.54
N GLN A 60 -3.69 3.66 -28.96
CA GLN A 60 -4.72 4.67 -28.71
C GLN A 60 -4.95 5.51 -29.98
N ILE A 61 -6.17 5.48 -30.52
CA ILE A 61 -6.56 6.28 -31.68
C ILE A 61 -7.42 7.45 -31.20
N ARG A 62 -6.97 8.69 -31.44
CA ARG A 62 -7.72 9.89 -31.10
C ARG A 62 -8.69 10.19 -32.23
N VAL A 63 -9.99 10.12 -31.94
CA VAL A 63 -11.05 10.55 -32.86
C VAL A 63 -11.33 12.05 -32.69
N ALA A 64 -11.84 12.69 -33.73
CA ALA A 64 -12.34 14.05 -33.64
C ALA A 64 -13.51 14.13 -32.64
N PRO A 65 -13.76 15.28 -31.98
CA PRO A 65 -14.79 15.43 -30.96
C PRO A 65 -16.19 15.52 -31.59
N HIS A 66 -16.62 14.45 -32.25
CA HIS A 66 -17.96 14.29 -32.78
C HIS A 66 -18.85 13.61 -31.73
N PRO A 67 -20.15 13.96 -31.66
CA PRO A 67 -21.10 13.24 -30.81
C PRO A 67 -21.06 11.73 -31.08
N PHE A 68 -21.01 10.92 -30.03
CA PHE A 68 -21.01 9.44 -30.07
C PHE A 68 -19.83 8.77 -30.79
N GLY A 69 -18.79 9.50 -31.21
CA GLY A 69 -17.65 8.91 -31.90
C GLY A 69 -17.99 8.25 -33.25
N LEU A 70 -19.15 8.56 -33.82
CA LEU A 70 -19.56 8.12 -35.15
C LEU A 70 -19.03 9.13 -36.17
N ALA A 71 -18.07 8.70 -36.98
CA ALA A 71 -17.68 9.39 -38.20
C ALA A 71 -18.47 8.79 -39.38
N LEU A 72 -18.91 9.64 -40.31
CA LEU A 72 -19.53 9.24 -41.59
C LEU A 72 -18.51 8.59 -42.53
#